data_AF-E1QL29-F1
#
_entry.id   AF-E1QL29-F1
#
_cell.length_a   1.000
_cell.length_b   1.000
_cell.length_c   1.000
_cell.angle_alpha   90.00
_cell.angle_beta   90.00
_cell.angle_gamma   90.00
#
_symmetry.space_group_name_H-M   'P 1'
#
loop_
_entity.id
_entity.type
_entity.pdbx_description
1 polymer ?
#
loop_
_entity_poly.entity_id
_entity_poly.type
_entity_poly.pdbx_seq_one_letter_code
_entity_poly.pdbx_strand_id
1 'polypeptide(L)'
;MAGAKKQQGFEASLGRLEEIVQSLENDDLTLEQSLKLFEEGVALAEACGKRLDEAEQKVVLLARGDGVPRQTPLEPGEAAEE
;
A
#
# COMPACT_ATOMS: atom_id res chain seq x y z
N MET A 1 -1.38 -11.67 20.75
CA MET A 1 -0.38 -10.59 20.54
C MET A 1 0.23 -10.56 19.11
N ALA A 2 -0.33 -11.24 18.10
CA ALA A 2 0.25 -11.27 16.74
C ALA A 2 -0.24 -10.14 15.80
N GLY A 3 -1.40 -9.52 16.09
CA GLY A 3 -1.97 -8.44 15.27
C GLY A 3 -1.22 -7.10 15.39
N ALA A 4 -0.85 -6.73 16.61
CA ALA A 4 -0.16 -5.46 16.88
C ALA A 4 1.22 -5.37 16.21
N LYS A 5 1.99 -6.48 16.17
CA LYS A 5 3.32 -6.51 15.51
C LYS A 5 3.22 -6.30 13.99
N LYS A 6 2.12 -6.77 13.38
CA LYS A 6 1.88 -6.65 11.93
C LYS A 6 1.40 -5.24 11.57
N GLN A 7 0.58 -4.62 12.44
CA GLN A 7 0.16 -3.21 12.33
C GLN A 7 1.34 -2.24 12.51
N GLN A 8 2.19 -2.45 13.53
CA GLN A 8 3.42 -1.67 13.70
C GLN A 8 4.33 -1.76 12.47
N GLY A 9 4.38 -2.93 11.82
CA GLY A 9 5.14 -3.08 10.58
C GLY A 9 4.52 -2.34 9.39
N PHE A 10 3.20 -2.14 9.33
CA PHE A 10 2.56 -1.44 8.22
C PHE A 10 2.71 0.06 8.37
N GLU A 11 2.38 0.59 9.55
CA GLU A 11 2.55 2.02 9.86
C GLU A 11 4.01 2.44 9.73
N ALA A 12 4.97 1.60 10.15
CA ALA A 12 6.39 1.88 9.95
C ALA A 12 6.79 1.89 8.46
N SER A 13 6.31 0.94 7.65
CA SER A 13 6.57 0.93 6.20
C SER A 13 5.96 2.14 5.50
N LEU A 14 4.76 2.55 5.90
CA LEU A 14 4.10 3.72 5.36
C LEU A 14 4.83 5.01 5.73
N GLY A 15 5.21 5.17 7.00
CA GLY A 15 5.99 6.33 7.46
C GLY A 15 7.35 6.42 6.74
N ARG A 16 8.02 5.28 6.53
CA ARG A 16 9.26 5.25 5.75
C ARG A 16 9.04 5.67 4.29
N LEU A 17 7.93 5.26 3.68
CA LEU A 17 7.58 5.66 2.31
C LEU A 17 7.35 7.18 2.23
N GLU A 18 6.68 7.78 3.21
CA GLU A 18 6.48 9.24 3.30
C GLU A 18 7.83 9.99 3.44
N GLU A 19 8.74 9.49 4.27
CA GLU A 19 10.11 10.02 4.39
C GLU A 19 10.87 9.96 3.07
N ILE A 20 10.75 8.86 2.33
CA ILE A 20 11.39 8.67 1.02
C ILE A 20 10.84 9.68 0.01
N VAL A 21 9.52 9.87 -0.03
CA VAL A 21 8.89 10.86 -0.91
C VAL A 21 9.40 12.27 -0.59
N GLN A 22 9.38 12.68 0.68
CA GLN A 22 9.96 13.97 1.10
C GLN A 22 11.45 14.07 0.75
N SER A 23 12.20 12.97 0.87
CA SER A 23 13.61 12.95 0.54
C SER A 23 13.81 13.20 -0.95
N LEU A 24 13.06 12.51 -1.81
CA LEU A 24 13.11 12.62 -3.28
C LEU A 24 12.69 14.00 -3.81
N GLU A 25 11.94 14.78 -3.05
CA GLU A 25 11.60 16.17 -3.37
C GLU A 25 12.74 17.17 -3.13
N ASN A 26 13.85 16.75 -2.49
CA ASN A 26 15.00 17.61 -2.27
C ASN A 26 15.94 17.64 -3.49
N ASP A 27 16.29 18.84 -3.95
CA ASP A 27 17.19 19.07 -5.09
C ASP A 27 18.66 18.68 -4.84
N ASP A 28 19.06 18.46 -3.58
CA ASP A 28 20.45 18.12 -3.20
C ASP A 28 20.80 16.63 -3.34
N LEU A 29 19.86 15.79 -3.78
CA LEU A 29 20.11 14.37 -3.97
C LEU A 29 20.92 14.09 -5.23
N THR A 30 21.98 13.29 -5.09
CA THR A 30 22.67 12.73 -6.25
C THR A 30 21.81 11.67 -6.94
N LEU A 31 22.00 11.48 -8.26
CA LEU A 31 21.28 10.47 -9.05
C LEU A 31 21.33 9.07 -8.41
N GLU A 32 22.49 8.66 -7.88
CA GLU A 32 22.65 7.35 -7.24
C GLU A 32 21.81 7.24 -5.96
N GLN A 33 21.74 8.31 -5.16
CA GLN A 33 20.89 8.34 -3.96
C GLN A 33 19.41 8.31 -4.33
N SER A 34 19.00 9.08 -5.34
CA SER A 34 17.61 9.09 -5.82
C SER A 34 17.18 7.71 -6.33
N LEU A 35 18.05 7.00 -7.05
CA LEU A 35 17.77 5.64 -7.51
C LEU A 35 17.60 4.66 -6.34
N LYS A 36 18.48 4.71 -5.32
CA LYS A 36 18.36 3.87 -4.12
C LYS A 36 17.07 4.12 -3.36
N LEU A 37 16.72 5.39 -3.15
CA LEU A 37 15.48 5.79 -2.49
C LEU A 37 14.25 5.36 -3.29
N PHE A 38 14.30 5.48 -4.61
CA PHE A 38 13.22 5.03 -5.49
C PHE A 38 13.00 3.51 -5.41
N GLU A 39 14.08 2.72 -5.50
CA GLU A 39 14.01 1.26 -5.36
C GLU A 39 13.43 0.84 -3.99
N GLU A 40 13.88 1.49 -2.92
CA GLU A 40 13.35 1.27 -1.57
C GLU A 40 11.85 1.62 -1.51
N GLY A 41 11.47 2.76 -2.07
CA GLY A 41 10.08 3.23 -2.10
C GLY A 41 9.15 2.28 -2.86
N VAL A 42 9.57 1.77 -4.02
CA VAL A 42 8.79 0.79 -4.80
C VAL A 42 8.57 -0.48 -3.98
N ALA A 43 9.63 -1.02 -3.37
CA ALA A 43 9.53 -2.24 -2.56
C ALA A 43 8.58 -2.06 -1.35
N LEU A 44 8.63 -0.89 -0.68
CA LEU A 44 7.73 -0.56 0.42
C LEU A 44 6.27 -0.42 -0.05
N ALA A 45 6.04 0.25 -1.18
CA ALA A 45 4.70 0.41 -1.74
C ALA A 45 4.07 -0.94 -2.09
N GLU A 46 4.81 -1.84 -2.73
CA GLU A 46 4.35 -3.21 -3.03
C GLU A 46 4.02 -4.00 -1.75
N ALA A 47 4.89 -3.91 -0.74
CA ALA A 47 4.67 -4.59 0.54
C ALA A 47 3.43 -4.07 1.27
N CYS A 48 3.19 -2.75 1.24
CA CYS A 48 1.99 -2.13 1.79
C CYS A 48 0.73 -2.57 1.03
N GLY A 49 0.75 -2.53 -0.31
CA GLY A 49 -0.36 -2.99 -1.15
C GLY A 49 -0.76 -4.42 -0.84
N LYS A 50 0.21 -5.34 -0.82
CA LYS A 50 -0.04 -6.76 -0.48
C LYS A 50 -0.68 -6.94 0.90
N ARG A 51 -0.28 -6.14 1.89
CA ARG A 51 -0.90 -6.20 3.23
C ARG A 51 -2.32 -5.68 3.24
N LEU A 52 -2.63 -4.66 2.45
CA LEU A 52 -3.99 -4.16 2.27
C LEU A 52 -4.87 -5.22 1.59
N ASP A 53 -4.37 -5.88 0.55
CA ASP A 53 -5.08 -6.98 -0.12
C ASP A 53 -5.40 -8.12 0.85
N GLU A 54 -4.42 -8.55 1.66
CA GLU A 54 -4.61 -9.57 2.68
C GLU A 54 -5.66 -9.15 3.73
N ALA A 55 -5.64 -7.88 4.13
CA ALA A 55 -6.61 -7.33 5.07
C ALA A 55 -8.02 -7.28 4.48
N GLU A 56 -8.16 -6.82 3.23
CA GLU A 56 -9.43 -6.77 2.51
C GLU A 56 -10.03 -8.17 2.36
N GLN A 57 -9.24 -9.15 1.91
CA GLN A 57 -9.69 -10.54 1.81
C GLN A 57 -10.19 -11.07 3.15
N LYS A 58 -9.49 -10.76 4.24
CA LYS A 58 -9.90 -11.16 5.59
C LYS A 58 -11.22 -10.49 5.99
N VAL A 59 -11.40 -9.20 5.69
CA VAL A 59 -12.67 -8.48 5.93
C VAL A 59 -13.79 -9.13 5.13
N VAL A 60 -13.57 -9.44 3.86
CA VAL A 60 -14.55 -10.12 3.00
C VAL A 60 -14.93 -11.49 3.56
N LEU A 61 -13.97 -12.30 4.02
CA LEU A 61 -14.25 -13.60 4.63
C LEU A 61 -15.03 -13.49 5.94
N LEU A 62 -14.72 -12.50 6.78
CA LEU A 62 -15.45 -12.24 8.02
C LEU A 62 -16.88 -11.73 7.74
N ALA A 63 -17.04 -10.85 6.75
CA ALA A 63 -18.36 -10.35 6.32
C ALA A 63 -19.22 -11.43 5.66
N ARG A 64 -18.61 -12.43 5.01
CA ARG A 64 -19.31 -13.60 4.45
C ARG A 64 -19.96 -14.51 5.51
N GLY A 65 -19.68 -14.30 6.80
CA GLY A 65 -20.40 -14.93 7.91
C GLY A 65 -21.91 -14.62 7.94
N ASP A 66 -22.36 -13.53 7.29
CA ASP A 66 -23.76 -13.08 7.28
C ASP A 66 -24.33 -12.77 5.88
N GLY A 67 -23.87 -13.48 4.83
CA GLY A 67 -24.51 -13.43 3.51
C GLY A 67 -23.74 -12.67 2.42
N VAL A 68 -23.01 -13.45 1.61
CA VAL A 68 -22.44 -13.21 0.27
C VAL A 68 -22.34 -11.75 -0.23
N PRO A 69 -21.11 -11.24 -0.44
CA PRO A 69 -20.84 -10.26 -1.49
C PRO A 69 -20.00 -10.88 -2.63
N ARG A 70 -20.49 -10.65 -3.84
CA ARG A 70 -19.85 -10.95 -5.13
C ARG A 70 -18.65 -10.01 -5.27
N GLN A 71 -17.45 -10.54 -5.46
CA GLN A 71 -16.33 -9.72 -5.94
C GLN A 71 -16.68 -9.30 -7.37
N THR A 72 -17.14 -8.06 -7.55
CA THR A 72 -16.99 -7.42 -8.85
C THR A 72 -15.56 -6.92 -8.92
N PRO A 73 -14.78 -7.28 -9.96
CA PRO A 73 -13.55 -6.56 -10.27
C PRO A 73 -13.85 -5.06 -10.22
N LEU A 74 -12.99 -4.28 -9.56
CA LEU A 74 -13.04 -2.83 -9.67
C LEU A 74 -12.73 -2.51 -11.14
N GLU A 75 -13.77 -2.20 -11.91
CA GLU A 75 -13.59 -1.71 -13.27
C GLU A 75 -12.86 -0.36 -13.17
N PRO A 76 -11.71 -0.18 -13.87
CA PRO A 76 -11.08 1.12 -13.94
C PRO A 76 -12.11 2.08 -14.56
N GLY A 77 -12.40 3.16 -13.84
CA GLY A 77 -13.57 4.00 -14.07
C GLY A 77 -13.83 4.28 -15.54
N GLU A 78 -15.04 3.95 -15.99
CA GLU A 78 -15.65 4.55 -17.17
C GLU A 78 -15.61 6.06 -16.94
N ALA A 79 -14.66 6.71 -17.62
CA ALA A 79 -14.69 8.13 -17.84
C ALA A 79 -16.08 8.45 -18.40
N ALA A 80 -16.83 9.24 -17.63
CA ALA A 80 -18.11 9.77 -18.05
C ALA A 80 -17.96 10.42 -19.42
N GLU A 81 -18.50 9.75 -20.45
CA GLU A 81 -18.86 10.40 -21.69
C GLU A 81 -20.22 11.07 -21.46
N GLU A 82 -20.20 12.40 -21.27
CA GLU A 82 -21.22 13.30 -21.84
C GLU A 82 -20.55 14.61 -22.27
#